data_AF-A0A959WJH4-F1
#
_entry.id   AF-A0A959WJH4-F1
#
_cell.length_a   1.000
_cell.length_b   1.000
_cell.length_c   1.000
_cell.angle_alpha   90.00
_cell.angle_beta   90.00
_cell.angle_gamma   90.00
#
_symmetry.space_group_name_H-M   'P 1'
#
loop_
_entity.id
_entity.type
_entity.pdbx_description
1 polymer ?
#
loop_
_entity_poly.entity_id
_entity_poly.type
_entity_poly.pdbx_seq_one_letter_code
_entity_poly.pdbx_strand_id
1 'polypeptide(L)'
;MFDHGDTTQLTLFRGQRPAPSGSRRGRNARMALRLDQMADIAEAEAERLRGLGDELGERRAREQVRDARRSAAILRAGPTGVARLMAS
;
A
#
# COMPACT_ATOMS: atom_id res chain seq x y z
N MET A 1 -33.41 45.86 8.70
CA MET A 1 -33.43 44.81 7.65
C MET A 1 -32.06 44.15 7.66
N PHE A 2 -32.05 42.85 7.97
CA PHE A 2 -31.05 41.77 7.77
C PHE A 2 -29.61 42.19 7.41
N ASP A 3 -28.59 41.99 8.24
CA ASP A 3 -27.98 40.72 8.73
C ASP A 3 -27.23 39.91 7.64
N HIS A 4 -25.95 39.61 7.94
CA HIS A 4 -25.01 38.68 7.29
C HIS A 4 -24.79 38.76 5.78
N GLY A 5 -23.61 39.29 5.43
CA GLY A 5 -22.89 38.95 4.21
C GLY A 5 -21.46 38.60 4.57
N ASP A 6 -21.31 37.61 5.45
CA ASP A 6 -20.08 36.90 5.79
C ASP A 6 -19.21 36.76 4.53
N THR A 7 -18.26 37.69 4.37
CA THR A 7 -17.15 37.48 3.45
C THR A 7 -16.30 36.44 4.13
N THR A 8 -16.74 35.20 3.94
CA THR A 8 -16.04 33.97 4.29
C THR A 8 -14.76 34.05 3.47
N GLN A 9 -13.76 34.73 4.03
CA GLN A 9 -12.39 34.61 3.56
C GLN A 9 -12.10 33.13 3.66
N LEU A 10 -12.10 32.48 2.51
CA LEU A 10 -11.56 31.15 2.34
C LEU A 10 -10.13 31.21 2.86
N THR A 11 -9.95 30.82 4.12
CA THR A 11 -8.67 30.61 4.76
C THR A 11 -8.05 29.44 4.01
N LEU A 12 -7.42 29.74 2.87
CA LEU A 12 -6.58 28.84 2.12
C LEU A 12 -5.58 28.30 3.13
N PHE A 13 -5.77 27.03 3.52
CA PHE A 13 -5.05 26.35 4.57
C PHE A 13 -3.57 26.72 4.54
N ARG A 14 -3.20 27.64 5.44
CA ARG A 14 -1.84 28.15 5.58
C ARG A 14 -1.03 27.05 6.27
N GLY A 15 -0.36 26.26 5.45
CA GLY A 15 0.80 25.47 5.86
C GLY A 15 0.49 24.22 6.67
N GLN A 16 -0.07 23.19 6.03
CA GLN A 16 0.46 21.86 6.37
C GLN A 16 1.86 21.78 5.78
N ARG A 17 2.88 22.08 6.61
CA ARG A 17 4.25 21.65 6.33
C ARG A 17 4.17 20.18 5.91
N PRO A 18 4.73 19.77 4.75
CA PRO A 18 4.76 18.36 4.41
C PRO A 18 5.39 17.63 5.59
N ALA A 19 4.64 16.69 6.18
CA ALA A 19 5.14 15.90 7.30
C ALA A 19 6.54 15.42 6.94
N PRO A 20 7.52 15.52 7.86
CA PRO A 20 8.90 15.20 7.55
C PRO A 20 8.95 13.83 6.89
N SER A 21 9.55 13.77 5.70
CA SER A 21 9.56 12.60 4.81
C SER A 21 10.04 11.31 5.51
N GLY A 22 10.74 11.44 6.64
CA GLY A 22 11.13 10.35 7.53
C GLY A 22 9.95 9.54 8.10
N SER A 23 8.81 10.16 8.41
CA SER A 23 7.66 9.42 8.98
C SER A 23 6.97 8.52 7.95
N ARG A 24 6.90 8.97 6.69
CA ARG A 24 6.35 8.21 5.57
C ARG A 24 7.25 7.04 5.19
N ARG A 25 8.57 7.22 5.18
CA ARG A 25 9.52 6.12 4.96
C ARG A 25 9.36 5.02 6.01
N GLY A 26 9.25 5.38 7.29
CA GLY A 26 9.00 4.43 8.37
C GLY A 26 7.64 3.72 8.27
N ARG A 27 6.58 4.44 7.87
CA ARG A 27 5.25 3.85 7.64
C ARG A 27 5.24 2.87 6.47
N ASN A 28 5.88 3.24 5.36
CA ASN A 28 5.98 2.39 4.18
C ASN A 28 6.80 1.14 4.47
N ALA A 29 7.90 1.24 5.21
CA ALA A 29 8.69 0.08 5.62
C ALA A 29 7.86 -0.90 6.47
N ARG A 30 7.11 -0.40 7.45
CA ARG A 30 6.21 -1.24 8.26
C ARG A 30 5.10 -1.89 7.44
N MET A 31 4.51 -1.15 6.50
CA MET A 31 3.48 -1.70 5.62
C MET A 31 4.05 -2.75 4.65
N ALA A 32 5.26 -2.52 4.11
CA ALA A 32 5.95 -3.51 3.28
C ALA A 32 6.24 -4.81 4.05
N LEU A 33 6.69 -4.71 5.30
CA LEU A 33 6.87 -5.88 6.18
C LEU A 33 5.56 -6.63 6.43
N ARG A 34 4.45 -5.90 6.65
CA ARG A 34 3.13 -6.52 6.82
C ARG A 34 2.67 -7.25 5.56
N LEU A 35 2.94 -6.69 4.38
CA LEU A 35 2.60 -7.33 3.11
C LEU A 35 3.43 -8.58 2.86
N ASP A 36 4.72 -8.58 3.21
CA ASP A 36 5.54 -9.81 3.16
C ASP A 36 4.94 -10.90 4.07
N GLN A 37 4.57 -10.56 5.31
CA GLN A 37 3.94 -11.52 6.23
C GLN A 37 2.62 -12.08 5.67
N MET A 38 1.80 -11.25 5.03
CA MET A 38 0.58 -11.70 4.37
C MET A 38 0.89 -12.62 3.18
N ALA A 39 1.97 -12.35 2.44
CA ALA A 39 2.42 -13.20 1.36
C ALA A 39 2.87 -14.57 1.89
N ASP A 40 3.63 -14.63 2.98
CA ASP A 40 4.08 -15.89 3.56
C ASP A 40 2.89 -16.76 4.05
N ILE A 41 1.88 -16.13 4.65
CA ILE A 41 0.64 -16.81 5.05
C ILE A 41 -0.11 -17.35 3.82
N ALA A 42 -0.25 -16.54 2.77
CA ALA A 42 -0.92 -16.96 1.54
C ALA A 42 -0.15 -18.05 0.78
N GLU A 43 1.18 -18.08 0.88
CA GLU A 43 2.03 -19.12 0.29
C GLU A 43 1.81 -20.47 1.00
N ALA A 44 1.76 -20.47 2.34
CA ALA A 44 1.40 -21.66 3.11
C ALA A 44 -0.02 -22.16 2.79
N GLU A 45 -0.97 -21.24 2.59
CA GLU A 45 -2.34 -21.60 2.18
C GLU A 45 -2.38 -22.19 0.76
N ALA A 46 -1.59 -21.65 -0.17
CA ALA A 46 -1.48 -22.21 -1.52
C ALA A 46 -0.95 -23.66 -1.49
N GLU A 47 0.07 -23.94 -0.67
CA GLU A 47 0.58 -25.30 -0.48
C GLU A 47 -0.46 -26.24 0.13
N ARG A 48 -1.24 -25.75 1.11
CA ARG A 48 -2.35 -26.51 1.70
C ARG A 48 -3.42 -26.86 0.66
N LEU A 49 -3.84 -25.88 -0.15
CA LEU A 49 -4.86 -26.05 -1.19
C LEU A 49 -4.38 -26.99 -2.31
N ARG A 50 -3.09 -26.91 -2.67
CA ARG A 50 -2.44 -27.86 -3.58
C ARG A 50 -2.54 -29.30 -3.05
N GLY A 51 -2.25 -29.50 -1.75
CA GLY A 51 -2.36 -30.81 -1.11
C GLY A 51 -3.79 -31.37 -1.09
N LEU A 52 -4.80 -30.50 -1.12
CA LEU A 52 -6.22 -30.86 -1.20
C LEU A 52 -6.73 -31.03 -2.64
N GLY A 53 -5.92 -30.69 -3.64
CA GLY A 53 -6.33 -30.69 -5.05
C GLY A 53 -7.26 -29.53 -5.45
N ASP A 54 -7.36 -28.47 -4.64
CA ASP A 54 -8.11 -27.26 -4.99
C ASP A 54 -7.23 -26.32 -5.83
N GLU A 55 -7.20 -26.58 -7.14
CA GLU A 55 -6.37 -25.83 -8.09
C GLU A 55 -6.78 -24.36 -8.24
N LEU A 56 -8.09 -24.05 -8.11
CA LEU A 56 -8.57 -22.68 -8.23
C LEU A 56 -8.20 -21.88 -6.99
N GLY A 57 -8.39 -22.48 -5.81
CA GLY A 57 -7.95 -21.91 -4.54
C GLY A 57 -6.45 -21.65 -4.52
N GLU A 58 -5.65 -22.65 -4.90
CA GLU A 58 -4.20 -22.53 -5.00
C GLU A 58 -3.80 -21.36 -5.92
N ARG A 59 -4.40 -21.27 -7.11
CA ARG A 59 -4.08 -20.21 -8.07
C ARG A 59 -4.36 -18.82 -7.51
N ARG A 60 -5.51 -18.63 -6.86
CA ARG A 60 -5.88 -17.36 -6.22
C ARG A 60 -4.94 -16.98 -5.09
N ALA A 61 -4.56 -17.95 -4.25
CA ALA A 61 -3.60 -17.72 -3.18
C ALA A 61 -2.23 -17.30 -3.74
N ARG A 62 -1.75 -17.96 -4.81
CA ARG A 62 -0.50 -17.58 -5.49
C ARG A 62 -0.56 -16.19 -6.13
N GLU A 63 -1.69 -15.79 -6.70
CA GLU A 63 -1.88 -14.42 -7.21
C GLU A 63 -1.78 -13.40 -6.08
N GLN A 64 -2.43 -13.67 -4.94
CA GLN A 64 -2.35 -12.82 -3.75
C GLN A 64 -0.91 -12.67 -3.23
N VAL A 65 -0.11 -13.74 -3.22
CA VAL A 65 1.33 -13.70 -2.88
C VAL A 65 2.07 -12.73 -3.81
N ARG A 66 1.85 -12.85 -5.13
CA ARG A 66 2.52 -12.00 -6.13
C ARG A 66 2.16 -10.53 -5.93
N ASP A 67 0.89 -10.23 -5.72
CA ASP A 67 0.41 -8.86 -5.56
C ASP A 67 0.90 -8.23 -4.25
N ALA A 68 0.93 -9.00 -3.16
CA ALA A 68 1.47 -8.56 -1.88
C ALA A 68 2.96 -8.25 -1.98
N ARG A 69 3.76 -9.17 -2.57
CA ARG A 69 5.21 -8.97 -2.79
C ARG A 69 5.49 -7.78 -3.71
N ARG A 70 4.73 -7.61 -4.79
CA ARG A 70 4.84 -6.46 -5.70
C ARG A 70 4.55 -5.14 -4.98
N SER A 71 3.48 -5.12 -4.19
CA SER A 71 3.09 -3.95 -3.39
C SER A 71 4.14 -3.61 -2.33
N ALA A 72 4.72 -4.61 -1.67
CA ALA A 72 5.81 -4.41 -0.72
C ALA A 72 7.06 -3.82 -1.41
N ALA A 73 7.41 -4.31 -2.59
CA ALA A 73 8.53 -3.78 -3.39
C ALA A 73 8.30 -2.30 -3.77
N ILE A 74 7.08 -1.95 -4.21
CA ILE A 74 6.68 -0.57 -4.52
C ILE A 74 6.84 0.33 -3.29
N LEU A 75 6.37 -0.12 -2.12
CA LEU A 75 6.46 0.66 -0.89
C LEU A 75 7.89 0.87 -0.42
N ARG A 76 8.78 -0.12 -0.61
CA ARG A 76 10.21 -0.02 -0.32
C ARG A 76 10.92 0.93 -1.27
N ALA A 77 10.61 0.83 -2.57
CA ALA A 77 11.24 1.65 -3.61
C ALA A 77 10.86 3.13 -3.47
N GLY A 78 9.65 3.40 -2.96
CA GLY A 78 9.13 4.76 -2.82
C GLY A 78 8.89 5.44 -4.18
N PRO A 79 8.43 6.70 -4.18
CA PRO A 79 7.96 7.38 -5.39
C PRO A 79 9.02 7.46 -6.51
N THR A 80 10.30 7.57 -6.16
CA THR A 80 11.40 7.63 -7.13
C THR A 80 11.79 6.26 -7.69
N GLY A 81 11.58 5.18 -6.94
CA GLY A 81 11.97 3.82 -7.34
C GLY A 81 10.87 3.04 -8.07
N VAL A 82 9.60 3.43 -7.94
CA VAL A 82 8.46 2.77 -8.60
C VAL A 82 8.55 2.82 -10.13
N ALA A 83 9.06 3.91 -10.70
CA ALA A 83 9.23 4.04 -12.14
C ALA A 83 10.17 2.97 -12.73
N ARG A 84 11.24 2.59 -12.01
CA ARG A 84 12.11 1.47 -12.40
C ARG A 84 11.42 0.11 -12.28
N LEU A 85 10.61 -0.08 -11.24
CA LEU A 85 9.87 -1.32 -10.99
C LEU A 85 8.75 -1.58 -11.99
N MET A 86 8.19 -0.54 -12.63
CA MET A 86 7.16 -0.68 -13.67
C MET A 86 7.72 -0.80 -15.08
N ALA A 87 9.00 -0.42 -15.28
CA ALA A 87 9.70 -0.54 -16.56
C ALA A 87 10.37 -1.92 -16.74
N SER A 88 10.30 -2.79 -15.73
CA SER A 88 10.84 -4.16 -15.72
C SER A 88 9.70 -5.16 -15.79
#